data_AF-A0A1Y1UXV6-F1
#
_entry.id   AF-A0A1Y1UXV6-F1
#
_cell.length_a   1.000
_cell.length_b   1.000
_cell.length_c   1.000
_cell.angle_alpha   90.00
_cell.angle_beta   90.00
_cell.angle_gamma   90.00
#
_symmetry.space_group_name_H-M   'P 1'
#
loop_
_entity.id
_entity.type
_entity.pdbx_description
1 polymer ?
#
loop_
_entity_poly.entity_id
_entity_poly.type
_entity_poly.pdbx_seq_one_letter_code
_entity_poly.pdbx_strand_id
1 'polypeptide(L)'
;MKLGKLLFAVLNASVAFGAAILDKQQHDDTFNFWVSGPNGGTATIVGLRNNATTAKSVTFPAYVYVQGIKFKVTGVLDHTFNDSYCPFESIYIASGVESFHFDHYTFNGCKNLKRVYLSNQKVTAELTSFKDVNKDVTFYSRGTKSFVNDYVEKLAKSLGIEKKNYSSLANYYKKENLFEIAKKTQTYLRTSDVKDSGSVAVNLVTKFGTRDGYARLFRLLCIASGFPESDIRVGGDGNGYYWNYVKIGNCWSNVDINYSYRVYSTYSSAVSKKPFFLSDGAFKQRLSEDYGITVNKFYVYYTNYGYPDEFNGQQTHEVFTGTKCTSSN
;
A
#
# COMPACT_ATOMS: atom_id res chain seq x y z
N MET A 1 -51.46 -64.19 -21.88
CA MET A 1 -49.99 -64.25 -21.95
C MET A 1 -49.52 -63.71 -23.29
N LYS A 2 -49.17 -62.41 -23.36
CA LYS A 2 -48.32 -61.83 -24.43
C LYS A 2 -47.62 -60.60 -23.85
N LEU A 3 -46.30 -60.67 -23.93
CA LEU A 3 -45.28 -59.73 -23.48
C LEU A 3 -45.46 -58.32 -24.07
N GLY A 4 -45.24 -57.31 -23.22
CA GLY A 4 -44.22 -56.28 -23.42
C GLY A 4 -44.42 -55.24 -24.52
N LYS A 5 -44.48 -53.97 -24.11
CA LYS A 5 -43.66 -52.87 -24.66
C LYS A 5 -43.68 -51.69 -23.69
N LEU A 6 -42.64 -51.65 -22.86
CA LEU A 6 -42.24 -50.48 -22.08
C LEU A 6 -41.61 -49.49 -23.07
N LEU A 7 -42.25 -48.34 -23.31
CA LEU A 7 -41.68 -47.29 -24.15
C LEU A 7 -40.80 -46.39 -23.25
N PHE A 8 -39.48 -46.57 -23.33
CA PHE A 8 -38.51 -45.63 -22.77
C PHE A 8 -38.48 -44.38 -23.66
N ALA A 9 -38.96 -43.25 -23.15
CA ALA A 9 -38.68 -41.94 -23.74
C ALA A 9 -37.25 -41.55 -23.33
N VAL A 10 -36.34 -41.59 -24.28
CA VAL A 10 -34.96 -41.11 -24.16
C VAL A 10 -35.01 -39.59 -24.00
N LEU A 11 -34.60 -39.07 -22.84
CA LEU A 11 -34.25 -37.66 -22.68
C LEU A 11 -33.03 -37.38 -23.57
N ASN A 12 -33.23 -36.63 -24.65
CA ASN A 12 -32.14 -35.97 -25.36
C ASN A 12 -31.60 -34.83 -24.49
N ALA A 13 -30.70 -35.16 -23.56
CA ALA A 13 -29.80 -34.17 -22.99
C ALA A 13 -28.72 -33.88 -24.05
N SER A 14 -29.00 -32.92 -24.93
CA SER A 14 -27.96 -32.33 -25.78
C SER A 14 -27.01 -31.55 -24.87
N VAL A 15 -25.98 -32.23 -24.36
CA VAL A 15 -24.83 -31.60 -23.73
C VAL A 15 -24.07 -30.91 -24.86
N ALA A 16 -24.42 -29.66 -25.14
CA ALA A 16 -23.64 -28.82 -26.03
C ALA A 16 -22.28 -28.60 -25.35
N PHE A 17 -21.29 -29.43 -25.68
CA PHE A 17 -19.90 -29.14 -25.36
C PHE A 17 -19.52 -27.88 -26.14
N GLY A 18 -19.59 -26.72 -25.46
CA GLY A 18 -19.09 -25.47 -26.00
C GLY A 18 -17.63 -25.65 -26.41
N ALA A 19 -17.28 -25.18 -27.61
CA ALA A 19 -15.91 -25.23 -28.10
C ALA A 19 -14.97 -24.54 -27.09
N ALA A 20 -13.74 -25.07 -26.94
CA ALA A 20 -12.73 -24.48 -26.08
C ALA A 20 -12.52 -23.00 -26.42
N ILE A 21 -12.53 -22.14 -25.39
CA ILE A 21 -12.35 -20.70 -25.56
C ILE A 21 -10.84 -20.41 -25.63
N LEU A 22 -10.30 -20.22 -26.83
CA LEU A 22 -8.93 -19.72 -26.99
C LEU A 22 -8.80 -18.29 -26.46
N ASP A 23 -7.58 -17.92 -26.08
CA ASP A 23 -7.22 -16.58 -25.61
C ASP A 23 -7.70 -15.52 -26.59
N LYS A 24 -8.59 -14.64 -26.13
CA LYS A 24 -9.19 -13.59 -26.97
C LYS A 24 -9.82 -12.50 -26.13
N GLN A 25 -10.03 -11.36 -26.77
CA GLN A 25 -10.85 -10.30 -26.22
C GLN A 25 -12.32 -10.70 -26.24
N GLN A 26 -13.01 -10.45 -25.12
CA GLN A 26 -14.42 -10.68 -24.88
C GLN A 26 -15.01 -9.44 -24.19
N HIS A 27 -16.33 -9.44 -24.01
CA HIS A 27 -17.01 -8.38 -23.29
C HIS A 27 -18.26 -8.89 -22.59
N ASP A 28 -18.69 -8.14 -21.59
CA ASP A 28 -20.03 -8.20 -21.03
C ASP A 28 -20.73 -6.84 -21.21
N ASP A 29 -21.71 -6.53 -20.37
CA ASP A 29 -22.42 -5.26 -20.41
C ASP A 29 -21.59 -4.08 -19.89
N THR A 30 -20.50 -4.31 -19.15
CA THR A 30 -19.72 -3.25 -18.47
C THR A 30 -18.30 -3.16 -18.99
N PHE A 31 -17.64 -4.29 -19.23
CA PHE A 31 -16.21 -4.37 -19.47
C PHE A 31 -15.89 -5.02 -20.81
N ASN A 32 -14.81 -4.55 -21.42
CA ASN A 32 -14.00 -5.34 -22.33
C ASN A 32 -12.93 -6.05 -21.50
N PHE A 33 -12.68 -7.32 -21.77
CA PHE A 33 -11.67 -8.11 -21.05
C PHE A 33 -10.98 -9.12 -21.96
N TRP A 34 -9.71 -9.43 -21.66
CA TRP A 34 -8.99 -10.52 -22.28
C TRP A 34 -9.17 -11.77 -21.43
N VAL A 35 -9.73 -12.83 -22.00
CA VAL A 35 -9.78 -14.14 -21.33
C VAL A 35 -8.59 -14.98 -21.74
N SER A 36 -8.06 -15.77 -20.79
CA SER A 36 -7.04 -16.77 -21.07
C SER A 36 -7.46 -18.14 -20.53
N GLY A 37 -7.11 -19.18 -21.29
CA GLY A 37 -7.31 -20.58 -20.91
C GLY A 37 -8.63 -21.19 -21.42
N PRO A 38 -8.58 -22.42 -21.98
CA PRO A 38 -9.68 -23.01 -22.74
C PRO A 38 -10.96 -23.32 -21.96
N ASN A 39 -10.86 -23.53 -20.63
CA ASN A 39 -11.94 -24.07 -19.79
C ASN A 39 -12.04 -23.34 -18.43
N GLY A 40 -12.02 -22.01 -18.42
CA GLY A 40 -12.20 -21.22 -17.20
C GLY A 40 -10.89 -20.90 -16.48
N GLY A 41 -10.07 -20.07 -17.12
CA GLY A 41 -8.85 -19.49 -16.54
C GLY A 41 -9.09 -18.10 -15.96
N THR A 42 -8.36 -17.12 -16.50
CA THR A 42 -8.40 -15.73 -16.00
C THR A 42 -9.04 -14.79 -17.00
N ALA A 43 -9.49 -13.65 -16.49
CA ALA A 43 -9.91 -12.49 -17.24
C ALA A 43 -9.16 -11.24 -16.74
N THR A 44 -8.60 -10.47 -17.65
CA THR A 44 -7.97 -9.17 -17.36
C THR A 44 -8.81 -8.08 -18.01
N ILE A 45 -9.21 -7.07 -17.25
CA ILE A 45 -10.00 -5.95 -17.76
C ILE A 45 -9.13 -5.09 -18.67
N VAL A 46 -9.61 -4.78 -19.86
CA VAL A 46 -8.91 -3.96 -20.88
C VAL A 46 -9.69 -2.73 -21.32
N GLY A 47 -10.85 -2.47 -20.73
CA GLY A 47 -11.60 -1.24 -20.96
C GLY A 47 -13.05 -1.29 -20.52
N LEU A 48 -13.76 -0.18 -20.68
CA LEU A 48 -15.21 -0.09 -20.50
C LEU A 48 -15.96 -0.33 -21.81
N ARG A 49 -17.21 -0.77 -21.66
CA ARG A 49 -18.22 -0.72 -22.71
C ARG A 49 -18.90 0.66 -22.73
N ASN A 50 -19.41 1.07 -23.89
CA ASN A 50 -19.89 2.43 -24.12
C ASN A 50 -20.92 2.92 -23.10
N ASN A 51 -21.83 2.03 -22.66
CA ASN A 51 -22.84 2.30 -21.65
C ASN A 51 -22.30 2.54 -20.23
N ALA A 52 -21.06 2.11 -19.93
CA ALA A 52 -20.42 2.30 -18.63
C ALA A 52 -19.49 3.53 -18.57
N THR A 53 -19.24 4.20 -19.71
CA THR A 53 -18.25 5.30 -19.81
C THR A 53 -18.62 6.57 -19.03
N THR A 54 -19.87 6.70 -18.59
CA THR A 54 -20.34 7.84 -17.78
C THR A 54 -20.47 7.51 -16.29
N ALA A 55 -20.17 6.26 -15.89
CA ALA A 55 -20.31 5.81 -14.51
C ALA A 55 -19.32 6.52 -13.58
N LYS A 56 -19.83 7.07 -12.47
CA LYS A 56 -19.00 7.68 -11.41
C LYS A 56 -18.41 6.66 -10.45
N SER A 57 -18.79 5.39 -10.56
CA SER A 57 -18.29 4.31 -9.73
C SER A 57 -18.19 3.04 -10.55
N VAL A 58 -17.17 2.24 -10.30
CA VAL A 58 -16.95 0.96 -10.97
C VAL A 58 -16.62 -0.13 -9.97
N THR A 59 -17.22 -1.30 -10.16
CA THR A 59 -16.91 -2.50 -9.38
C THR A 59 -16.27 -3.53 -10.31
N PHE A 60 -15.02 -3.90 -10.05
CA PHE A 60 -14.38 -5.02 -10.73
C PHE A 60 -14.91 -6.33 -10.13
N PRO A 61 -15.61 -7.17 -10.92
CA PRO A 61 -16.27 -8.35 -10.41
C PRO A 61 -15.23 -9.45 -10.10
N ALA A 62 -15.61 -10.44 -9.29
CA ALA A 62 -14.73 -11.58 -9.02
C ALA A 62 -14.57 -12.53 -10.21
N TYR A 63 -15.62 -12.59 -11.04
CA TYR A 63 -15.68 -13.45 -12.20
C TYR A 63 -16.46 -12.80 -13.32
N VAL A 64 -16.17 -13.20 -14.55
CA VAL A 64 -16.99 -12.94 -15.74
C VAL A 64 -17.39 -14.28 -16.36
N TYR A 65 -18.49 -14.29 -17.12
CA TYR A 65 -18.96 -15.48 -17.80
C TYR A 65 -18.89 -15.27 -19.32
N VAL A 66 -18.26 -16.21 -20.01
CA VAL A 66 -18.21 -16.23 -21.47
C VAL A 66 -18.80 -17.55 -21.94
N GLN A 67 -19.92 -17.50 -22.65
CA GLN A 67 -20.63 -18.69 -23.14
C GLN A 67 -20.90 -19.73 -22.03
N GLY A 68 -21.26 -19.24 -20.83
CA GLY A 68 -21.51 -20.09 -19.65
C GLY A 68 -20.26 -20.56 -18.90
N ILE A 69 -19.05 -20.31 -19.42
CA ILE A 69 -17.78 -20.65 -18.76
C ILE A 69 -17.36 -19.49 -17.85
N LYS A 70 -16.99 -19.83 -16.60
CA LYS A 70 -16.58 -18.88 -15.56
C LYS A 70 -15.09 -18.58 -15.62
N PHE A 71 -14.70 -17.31 -15.68
CA PHE A 71 -13.32 -16.84 -15.67
C PHE A 71 -13.04 -15.96 -14.46
N LYS A 72 -11.90 -16.15 -13.78
CA LYS A 72 -11.51 -15.34 -12.61
C LYS A 72 -10.97 -13.99 -13.07
N VAL A 73 -11.51 -12.88 -12.56
CA VAL A 73 -10.92 -11.56 -12.84
C VAL A 73 -9.68 -11.38 -11.99
N THR A 74 -8.54 -11.12 -12.62
CA THR A 74 -7.23 -11.06 -11.96
C THR A 74 -6.56 -9.70 -11.98
N GLY A 75 -7.11 -8.73 -12.72
CA GLY A 75 -6.53 -7.41 -12.77
C GLY A 75 -7.05 -6.53 -13.88
N VAL A 76 -6.36 -5.41 -14.06
CA VAL A 76 -6.60 -4.43 -15.11
C VAL A 76 -5.30 -4.20 -15.88
N LEU A 77 -5.38 -4.20 -17.21
CA LEU A 77 -4.25 -4.04 -18.10
C LEU A 77 -3.68 -2.61 -18.05
N ASP A 78 -2.48 -2.44 -18.59
CA ASP A 78 -1.80 -1.16 -18.67
C ASP A 78 -2.64 -0.13 -19.46
N HIS A 79 -2.56 1.14 -19.06
CA HIS A 79 -3.26 2.28 -19.70
C HIS A 79 -4.80 2.16 -19.82
N THR A 80 -5.43 1.17 -19.19
CA THR A 80 -6.86 0.88 -19.41
C THR A 80 -7.80 2.02 -18.99
N PHE A 81 -7.51 2.72 -17.90
CA PHE A 81 -8.32 3.82 -17.36
C PHE A 81 -7.47 5.06 -17.08
N ASN A 82 -6.78 5.59 -18.10
CA ASN A 82 -5.94 6.78 -17.95
C ASN A 82 -6.67 8.09 -18.33
N ASP A 83 -6.30 9.19 -17.68
CA ASP A 83 -6.72 10.56 -17.98
C ASP A 83 -8.25 10.68 -18.14
N SER A 84 -8.72 11.01 -19.34
CA SER A 84 -10.15 11.16 -19.66
C SER A 84 -10.92 9.84 -19.73
N TYR A 85 -10.23 8.70 -19.85
CA TYR A 85 -10.82 7.35 -19.81
C TYR A 85 -11.08 6.84 -18.39
N CYS A 86 -10.92 7.72 -17.40
CA CYS A 86 -11.17 7.46 -15.99
C CYS A 86 -12.30 8.35 -15.44
N PRO A 87 -13.57 8.05 -15.77
CA PRO A 87 -14.72 8.84 -15.32
C PRO A 87 -15.01 8.67 -13.81
N PHE A 88 -14.38 7.68 -13.17
CA PHE A 88 -14.73 7.21 -11.84
C PHE A 88 -14.29 8.17 -10.74
N GLU A 89 -15.16 8.34 -9.76
CA GLU A 89 -14.82 8.89 -8.45
C GLU A 89 -14.52 7.80 -7.43
N SER A 90 -14.96 6.57 -7.69
CA SER A 90 -14.79 5.43 -6.79
C SER A 90 -14.58 4.13 -7.54
N ILE A 91 -13.60 3.36 -7.08
CA ILE A 91 -13.29 2.02 -7.57
C ILE A 91 -13.52 1.04 -6.44
N TYR A 92 -14.19 -0.07 -6.76
CA TYR A 92 -14.40 -1.18 -5.86
C TYR A 92 -13.84 -2.44 -6.50
N ILE A 93 -13.19 -3.28 -5.70
CA ILE A 93 -12.94 -4.67 -6.09
C ILE A 93 -13.90 -5.55 -5.30
N ALA A 94 -14.65 -6.39 -6.01
CA ALA A 94 -15.67 -7.24 -5.42
C ALA A 94 -15.07 -8.26 -4.44
N SER A 95 -15.84 -8.61 -3.41
CA SER A 95 -15.52 -9.72 -2.52
C SER A 95 -15.37 -11.04 -3.30
N GLY A 96 -14.42 -11.87 -2.90
CA GLY A 96 -14.17 -13.19 -3.53
C GLY A 96 -13.08 -13.19 -4.59
N VAL A 97 -12.48 -12.04 -4.91
CA VAL A 97 -11.22 -12.01 -5.68
C VAL A 97 -10.04 -12.38 -4.77
N GLU A 98 -9.33 -13.44 -5.14
CA GLU A 98 -8.15 -13.94 -4.41
C GLU A 98 -6.95 -13.01 -4.56
N SER A 99 -6.63 -12.62 -5.80
CA SER A 99 -5.53 -11.71 -6.14
C SER A 99 -5.93 -10.75 -7.25
N PHE A 100 -5.51 -9.49 -7.14
CA PHE A 100 -5.79 -8.48 -8.16
C PHE A 100 -4.55 -7.63 -8.46
N HIS A 101 -4.24 -7.46 -9.74
CA HIS A 101 -3.09 -6.69 -10.19
C HIS A 101 -3.52 -5.42 -10.94
N PHE A 102 -2.86 -4.30 -10.63
CA PHE A 102 -2.92 -3.08 -11.43
C PHE A 102 -1.60 -2.91 -12.19
N ASP A 103 -1.66 -2.88 -13.52
CA ASP A 103 -0.48 -2.73 -14.37
C ASP A 103 -0.05 -1.25 -14.49
N HIS A 104 0.94 -0.98 -15.32
CA HIS A 104 1.50 0.34 -15.55
C HIS A 104 0.43 1.32 -16.04
N TYR A 105 0.42 2.51 -15.44
CA TYR A 105 -0.44 3.62 -15.86
C TYR A 105 -1.95 3.31 -15.90
N THR A 106 -2.41 2.23 -15.26
CA THR A 106 -3.82 1.81 -15.28
C THR A 106 -4.78 2.95 -14.92
N PHE A 107 -4.46 3.76 -13.92
CA PHE A 107 -5.23 4.93 -13.45
C PHE A 107 -4.42 6.24 -13.55
N ASN A 108 -3.46 6.30 -14.49
CA ASN A 108 -2.64 7.50 -14.65
C ASN A 108 -3.52 8.71 -14.94
N GLY A 109 -3.37 9.80 -14.20
CA GLY A 109 -4.10 11.04 -14.47
C GLY A 109 -5.59 11.01 -14.11
N CYS A 110 -6.10 10.00 -13.40
CA CYS A 110 -7.48 9.94 -12.90
C CYS A 110 -7.78 11.04 -11.86
N LYS A 111 -8.03 12.28 -12.31
CA LYS A 111 -8.25 13.43 -11.42
C LYS A 111 -9.55 13.39 -10.64
N ASN A 112 -10.52 12.59 -11.06
CA ASN A 112 -11.80 12.44 -10.35
C ASN A 112 -11.77 11.35 -9.28
N LEU A 113 -10.82 10.41 -9.34
CA LEU A 113 -10.78 9.24 -8.46
C LEU A 113 -10.45 9.64 -7.02
N LYS A 114 -11.45 9.53 -6.13
CA LYS A 114 -11.32 9.90 -4.71
C LYS A 114 -11.27 8.71 -3.77
N ARG A 115 -11.78 7.55 -4.17
CA ARG A 115 -11.94 6.39 -3.29
C ARG A 115 -11.57 5.09 -3.99
N VAL A 116 -10.73 4.29 -3.35
CA VAL A 116 -10.32 2.97 -3.83
C VAL A 116 -10.58 1.94 -2.73
N TYR A 117 -11.53 1.05 -2.95
CA TYR A 117 -11.91 -0.01 -2.01
C TYR A 117 -11.26 -1.33 -2.43
N LEU A 118 -10.26 -1.74 -1.66
CA LEU A 118 -9.49 -2.95 -1.89
C LEU A 118 -9.98 -4.05 -0.95
N SER A 119 -11.11 -4.69 -1.29
CA SER A 119 -11.74 -5.72 -0.44
C SER A 119 -10.97 -7.05 -0.42
N ASN A 120 -9.95 -7.19 -1.27
CA ASN A 120 -9.31 -8.47 -1.59
C ASN A 120 -8.23 -8.88 -0.59
N GLN A 121 -7.84 -10.16 -0.67
CA GLN A 121 -6.76 -10.72 0.13
C GLN A 121 -5.37 -10.24 -0.34
N LYS A 122 -5.15 -10.19 -1.66
CA LYS A 122 -3.86 -9.79 -2.25
C LYS A 122 -4.04 -8.80 -3.39
N VAL A 123 -3.41 -7.64 -3.27
CA VAL A 123 -3.38 -6.59 -4.29
C VAL A 123 -1.93 -6.23 -4.59
N THR A 124 -1.57 -6.21 -5.86
CA THR A 124 -0.25 -5.73 -6.33
C THR A 124 -0.44 -4.62 -7.35
N ALA A 125 0.54 -3.73 -7.45
CA ALA A 125 0.47 -2.60 -8.37
C ALA A 125 1.85 -2.17 -8.84
N GLU A 126 1.93 -1.69 -10.07
CA GLU A 126 3.13 -1.01 -10.54
C GLU A 126 3.25 0.40 -9.97
N LEU A 127 4.47 0.92 -9.85
CA LEU A 127 4.74 2.25 -9.26
C LEU A 127 4.09 3.41 -10.05
N THR A 128 3.61 3.12 -11.26
CA THR A 128 2.93 4.09 -12.13
C THR A 128 1.42 3.86 -12.24
N SER A 129 0.88 2.79 -11.64
CA SER A 129 -0.53 2.43 -11.79
C SER A 129 -1.48 3.54 -11.34
N PHE A 130 -1.10 4.32 -10.33
CA PHE A 130 -1.86 5.46 -9.80
C PHE A 130 -1.10 6.78 -9.94
N LYS A 131 -0.27 6.92 -10.98
CA LYS A 131 0.47 8.16 -11.21
C LYS A 131 -0.49 9.34 -11.45
N ASP A 132 -0.20 10.49 -10.85
CA ASP A 132 -0.96 11.73 -11.06
C ASP A 132 -2.48 11.61 -10.82
N VAL A 133 -2.92 10.72 -9.92
CA VAL A 133 -4.33 10.63 -9.49
C VAL A 133 -4.76 11.87 -8.70
N ASN A 134 -6.03 11.94 -8.31
CA ASN A 134 -6.50 12.97 -7.38
C ASN A 134 -5.66 12.96 -6.09
N LYS A 135 -5.24 14.14 -5.64
CA LYS A 135 -4.44 14.29 -4.41
C LYS A 135 -5.19 13.91 -3.13
N ASP A 136 -6.52 13.94 -3.16
CA ASP A 136 -7.42 13.61 -2.05
C ASP A 136 -7.96 12.17 -2.15
N VAL A 137 -7.26 11.30 -2.88
CA VAL A 137 -7.60 9.87 -2.98
C VAL A 137 -7.42 9.18 -1.63
N THR A 138 -8.37 8.33 -1.26
CA THR A 138 -8.30 7.47 -0.07
C THR A 138 -8.37 6.00 -0.47
N PHE A 139 -7.57 5.17 0.20
CA PHE A 139 -7.59 3.70 0.08
C PHE A 139 -8.24 3.09 1.31
N TYR A 140 -9.09 2.10 1.09
CA TYR A 140 -9.87 1.43 2.13
C TYR A 140 -9.70 -0.08 2.04
N SER A 141 -10.02 -0.73 3.16
CA SER A 141 -10.18 -2.18 3.29
C SER A 141 -8.89 -2.97 3.34
N ARG A 142 -9.04 -4.24 3.69
CA ARG A 142 -7.94 -5.14 4.10
C ARG A 142 -6.89 -5.35 3.00
N GLY A 143 -7.27 -5.22 1.74
CA GLY A 143 -6.36 -5.30 0.59
C GLY A 143 -5.33 -4.17 0.55
N THR A 144 -5.61 -3.03 1.19
CA THR A 144 -4.68 -1.88 1.29
C THR A 144 -3.34 -2.28 1.89
N LYS A 145 -3.34 -3.16 2.91
CA LYS A 145 -2.09 -3.68 3.50
C LYS A 145 -1.21 -4.37 2.46
N SER A 146 -1.79 -5.26 1.66
CA SER A 146 -1.06 -6.01 0.64
C SER A 146 -0.57 -5.11 -0.50
N PHE A 147 -1.40 -4.14 -0.92
CA PHE A 147 -1.04 -3.11 -1.89
C PHE A 147 0.17 -2.31 -1.42
N VAL A 148 0.13 -1.79 -0.18
CA VAL A 148 1.24 -1.01 0.38
C VAL A 148 2.52 -1.84 0.45
N ASN A 149 2.44 -3.09 0.91
CA ASN A 149 3.63 -3.94 1.03
C ASN A 149 4.29 -4.20 -0.33
N ASP A 150 3.52 -4.55 -1.37
CA ASP A 150 4.05 -4.75 -2.73
C ASP A 150 4.70 -3.47 -3.27
N TYR A 151 4.02 -2.34 -3.10
CA TYR A 151 4.46 -1.05 -3.60
C TYR A 151 5.71 -0.54 -2.88
N VAL A 152 5.81 -0.72 -1.55
CA VAL A 152 6.99 -0.32 -0.75
C VAL A 152 8.23 -1.13 -1.18
N GLU A 153 8.10 -2.43 -1.45
CA GLU A 153 9.20 -3.26 -1.94
C GLU A 153 9.72 -2.76 -3.30
N LYS A 154 8.81 -2.41 -4.22
CA LYS A 154 9.18 -1.81 -5.52
C LYS A 154 9.78 -0.41 -5.34
N LEU A 155 9.23 0.40 -4.44
CA LEU A 155 9.72 1.74 -4.15
C LEU A 155 11.13 1.68 -3.56
N ALA A 156 11.39 0.80 -2.60
CA ALA A 156 12.71 0.60 -1.99
C ALA A 156 13.77 0.33 -3.06
N LYS A 157 13.48 -0.57 -4.01
CA LYS A 157 14.36 -0.83 -5.17
C LYS A 157 14.59 0.42 -6.01
N SER A 158 13.51 1.15 -6.36
CA SER A 158 13.61 2.38 -7.16
C SER A 158 14.40 3.50 -6.48
N LEU A 159 14.40 3.53 -5.15
CA LEU A 159 15.16 4.46 -4.33
C LEU A 159 16.61 3.98 -4.09
N GLY A 160 17.00 2.80 -4.59
CA GLY A 160 18.31 2.19 -4.29
C GLY A 160 18.48 1.86 -2.81
N ILE A 161 17.42 1.41 -2.14
CA ILE A 161 17.45 0.87 -0.78
C ILE A 161 17.65 -0.63 -0.91
N GLU A 162 18.86 -1.08 -0.57
CA GLU A 162 19.22 -2.49 -0.66
C GLU A 162 18.79 -3.25 0.60
N LYS A 163 18.39 -4.51 0.40
CA LYS A 163 18.13 -5.44 1.49
C LYS A 163 19.44 -5.87 2.13
N LYS A 164 19.55 -5.72 3.45
CA LYS A 164 20.74 -6.04 4.24
C LYS A 164 20.40 -7.01 5.36
N ASN A 165 21.39 -7.82 5.75
CA ASN A 165 21.30 -8.59 6.99
C ASN A 165 21.73 -7.73 8.18
N TYR A 166 20.78 -7.06 8.84
CA TYR A 166 21.09 -6.19 9.99
C TYR A 166 21.59 -6.95 11.23
N SER A 167 21.41 -8.28 11.31
CA SER A 167 21.94 -9.05 12.43
C SER A 167 23.48 -9.09 12.44
N SER A 168 24.12 -9.01 11.28
CA SER A 168 25.58 -9.06 11.13
C SER A 168 26.25 -7.68 11.07
N LEU A 169 25.49 -6.60 10.94
CA LEU A 169 26.03 -5.26 10.84
C LEU A 169 26.43 -4.70 12.22
N ALA A 170 27.55 -3.99 12.28
CA ALA A 170 27.88 -3.19 13.46
C ALA A 170 26.87 -2.03 13.63
N ASN A 171 26.62 -1.62 14.88
CA ASN A 171 25.60 -0.61 15.21
C ASN A 171 25.77 0.70 14.44
N TYR A 172 27.01 1.15 14.20
CA TYR A 172 27.29 2.34 13.38
C TYR A 172 26.70 2.21 11.96
N TYR A 173 26.95 1.09 11.27
CA TYR A 173 26.43 0.87 9.91
C TYR A 173 24.91 0.67 9.87
N LYS A 174 24.32 0.15 10.95
CA LYS A 174 22.85 0.12 11.08
C LYS A 174 22.30 1.55 11.11
N LYS A 175 22.88 2.40 11.96
CA LYS A 175 22.49 3.81 12.12
C LYS A 175 22.65 4.60 10.83
N GLU A 176 23.80 4.45 10.18
CA GLU A 176 24.09 5.10 8.90
C GLU A 176 23.08 4.69 7.83
N ASN A 177 22.77 3.40 7.71
CA ASN A 177 21.82 2.94 6.72
C ASN A 177 20.39 3.44 6.97
N LEU A 178 19.94 3.41 8.23
CA LEU A 178 18.64 3.95 8.62
C LEU A 178 18.56 5.46 8.40
N PHE A 179 19.64 6.20 8.64
CA PHE A 179 19.73 7.63 8.33
C PHE A 179 19.54 7.90 6.82
N GLU A 180 20.20 7.13 5.96
CA GLU A 180 20.03 7.26 4.50
C GLU A 180 18.60 6.89 4.04
N ILE A 181 17.98 5.88 4.65
CA ILE A 181 16.57 5.55 4.36
C ILE A 181 15.65 6.70 4.78
N ALA A 182 15.89 7.32 5.94
CA ALA A 182 15.10 8.46 6.41
C ALA A 182 15.24 9.68 5.47
N LYS A 183 16.46 9.96 5.01
CA LYS A 183 16.73 11.00 4.01
C LYS A 183 16.01 10.75 2.69
N LYS A 184 16.07 9.51 2.19
CA LYS A 184 15.35 9.10 0.95
C LYS A 184 13.84 9.22 1.13
N THR A 185 13.32 8.83 2.29
CA THR A 185 11.90 8.99 2.64
C THR A 185 11.49 10.46 2.62
N GLN A 186 12.27 11.34 3.28
CA GLN A 186 11.98 12.76 3.32
C GLN A 186 12.03 13.41 1.93
N THR A 187 12.95 12.96 1.07
CA THR A 187 13.10 13.46 -0.31
C THR A 187 11.98 13.01 -1.22
N TYR A 188 11.46 11.79 -1.00
CA TYR A 188 10.38 11.22 -1.79
C TYR A 188 9.05 11.93 -1.54
N LEU A 189 8.77 12.30 -0.28
CA LEU A 189 7.52 12.94 0.13
C LEU A 189 7.58 14.47 0.11
N ARG A 190 6.43 15.07 -0.14
CA ARG A 190 6.16 16.50 0.02
C ARG A 190 5.16 16.68 1.16
N THR A 191 5.47 17.56 2.09
CA THR A 191 4.52 17.90 3.16
C THR A 191 3.27 18.55 2.57
N SER A 192 2.10 17.99 2.86
CA SER A 192 0.81 18.59 2.49
C SER A 192 -0.29 18.08 3.42
N ASP A 193 -1.31 18.90 3.60
CA ASP A 193 -2.54 18.62 4.35
C ASP A 193 -3.63 17.95 3.49
N VAL A 194 -3.25 17.24 2.42
CA VAL A 194 -4.24 16.52 1.59
C VAL A 194 -4.92 15.43 2.42
N LYS A 195 -6.13 15.09 2.00
CA LYS A 195 -6.96 14.11 2.70
C LYS A 195 -6.21 12.79 2.87
N ASP A 196 -6.27 12.24 4.08
CA ASP A 196 -5.66 10.95 4.46
C ASP A 196 -4.16 10.83 4.14
N SER A 197 -3.43 11.95 4.08
CA SER A 197 -1.96 11.99 3.90
C SER A 197 -1.16 11.32 5.02
N GLY A 198 -1.79 10.86 6.09
CA GLY A 198 -1.19 9.99 7.09
C GLY A 198 -1.12 8.52 6.66
N SER A 199 -1.89 8.13 5.62
CA SER A 199 -1.91 6.78 5.06
C SER A 199 -0.76 6.57 4.09
N VAL A 200 -0.03 5.47 4.26
CA VAL A 200 1.09 5.12 3.37
C VAL A 200 0.59 4.87 1.95
N ALA A 201 -0.60 4.30 1.76
CA ALA A 201 -1.16 4.09 0.43
C ALA A 201 -1.30 5.41 -0.33
N VAL A 202 -1.75 6.47 0.35
CA VAL A 202 -1.85 7.82 -0.21
C VAL A 202 -0.46 8.41 -0.46
N ASN A 203 0.47 8.25 0.47
CA ASN A 203 1.85 8.71 0.31
C ASN A 203 2.53 8.13 -0.94
N LEU A 204 2.31 6.84 -1.21
CA LEU A 204 2.93 6.14 -2.32
C LEU A 204 2.43 6.61 -3.70
N VAL A 205 1.15 6.93 -3.81
CA VAL A 205 0.55 7.30 -5.12
C VAL A 205 0.56 8.80 -5.37
N THR A 206 0.44 9.61 -4.31
CA THR A 206 0.40 11.08 -4.43
C THR A 206 1.73 11.76 -4.15
N LYS A 207 2.63 11.09 -3.43
CA LYS A 207 3.86 11.65 -2.85
C LYS A 207 3.62 12.76 -1.82
N PHE A 208 2.39 12.95 -1.36
CA PHE A 208 2.07 13.87 -0.27
C PHE A 208 2.01 13.13 1.05
N GLY A 209 2.52 13.74 2.13
CA GLY A 209 2.48 13.15 3.46
C GLY A 209 2.39 14.16 4.59
N THR A 210 1.83 13.72 5.70
CA THR A 210 1.90 14.36 7.02
C THR A 210 2.85 13.59 7.93
N ARG A 211 3.19 14.12 9.11
CA ARG A 211 4.26 13.55 9.96
C ARG A 211 4.08 12.06 10.27
N ASP A 212 2.84 11.60 10.44
CA ASP A 212 2.52 10.18 10.63
C ASP A 212 2.71 9.36 9.35
N GLY A 213 2.35 9.88 8.18
CA GLY A 213 2.66 9.27 6.88
C GLY A 213 4.17 9.13 6.66
N TYR A 214 4.94 10.16 6.99
CA TYR A 214 6.42 10.13 7.00
C TYR A 214 6.95 9.01 7.91
N ALA A 215 6.49 8.95 9.17
CA ALA A 215 6.93 7.94 10.13
C ALA A 215 6.56 6.50 9.72
N ARG A 216 5.37 6.30 9.15
CA ARG A 216 4.90 5.00 8.67
C ARG A 216 5.66 4.55 7.42
N LEU A 217 5.83 5.43 6.42
CA LEU A 217 6.58 5.09 5.21
C LEU A 217 8.05 4.80 5.53
N PHE A 218 8.68 5.59 6.41
CA PHE A 218 10.05 5.32 6.86
C PHE A 218 10.16 3.93 7.49
N ARG A 219 9.25 3.60 8.42
CA ARG A 219 9.21 2.26 9.05
C ARG A 219 9.14 1.16 8.00
N LEU A 220 8.24 1.27 7.02
CA LEU A 220 8.04 0.24 6.01
C LEU A 220 9.23 0.12 5.06
N LEU A 221 9.89 1.24 4.70
CA LEU A 221 11.11 1.20 3.90
C LEU A 221 12.29 0.58 4.67
N CYS A 222 12.39 0.78 5.99
CA CYS A 222 13.35 0.05 6.83
C CYS A 222 13.06 -1.45 6.85
N ILE A 223 11.79 -1.86 6.92
CA ILE A 223 11.45 -3.28 6.89
C ILE A 223 11.80 -3.89 5.52
N ALA A 224 11.52 -3.19 4.43
CA ALA A 224 11.90 -3.61 3.08
C ALA A 224 13.43 -3.69 2.90
N SER A 225 14.21 -2.84 3.58
CA SER A 225 15.67 -2.96 3.62
C SER A 225 16.16 -4.14 4.47
N GLY A 226 15.28 -4.90 5.10
CA GLY A 226 15.62 -6.05 5.96
C GLY A 226 15.82 -5.69 7.44
N PHE A 227 15.48 -4.47 7.87
CA PHE A 227 15.50 -4.11 9.28
C PHE A 227 14.38 -4.87 10.02
N PRO A 228 14.65 -5.48 11.20
CA PRO A 228 13.64 -6.27 11.88
C PRO A 228 12.40 -5.45 12.24
N GLU A 229 11.22 -5.97 11.89
CA GLU A 229 9.94 -5.32 12.18
C GLU A 229 9.75 -5.06 13.69
N SER A 230 10.25 -5.98 14.53
CA SER A 230 10.21 -5.87 16.00
C SER A 230 11.01 -4.69 16.55
N ASP A 231 11.98 -4.19 15.79
CA ASP A 231 12.98 -3.21 16.21
C ASP A 231 12.66 -1.80 15.70
N ILE A 232 11.53 -1.60 15.01
CA ILE A 232 11.07 -0.28 14.57
C ILE A 232 9.56 -0.11 14.78
N ARG A 233 9.18 1.00 15.43
CA ARG A 233 7.79 1.33 15.76
C ARG A 233 7.46 2.75 15.37
N VAL A 234 6.20 2.99 15.03
CA VAL A 234 5.67 4.35 14.89
C VAL A 234 5.37 4.88 16.28
N GLY A 235 5.98 6.01 16.61
CA GLY A 235 5.83 6.69 17.88
C GLY A 235 5.16 8.04 17.75
N GLY A 236 4.74 8.62 18.87
CA GLY A 236 4.22 9.97 18.91
C GLY A 236 3.81 10.43 20.30
N ASP A 237 3.30 11.65 20.38
CA ASP A 237 2.97 12.34 21.64
C ASP A 237 1.47 12.25 22.00
N GLY A 238 0.66 11.64 21.15
CA GLY A 238 -0.80 11.59 21.29
C GLY A 238 -1.53 12.83 20.76
N ASN A 239 -0.81 13.88 20.36
CA ASN A 239 -1.36 15.18 19.94
C ASN A 239 -1.01 15.54 18.49
N GLY A 240 -0.75 14.53 17.64
CA GLY A 240 -0.49 14.73 16.22
C GLY A 240 0.98 14.93 15.85
N TYR A 241 1.91 14.78 16.80
CA TYR A 241 3.34 14.68 16.49
C TYR A 241 3.78 13.22 16.48
N TYR A 242 4.45 12.84 15.40
CA TYR A 242 4.87 11.47 15.12
C TYR A 242 6.35 11.40 14.82
N TRP A 243 6.94 10.28 15.21
CA TRP A 243 8.35 9.92 14.98
C TRP A 243 8.45 8.39 14.95
N ASN A 244 9.68 7.86 14.98
CA ASN A 244 9.91 6.43 15.09
C ASN A 244 10.73 6.09 16.33
N TYR A 245 10.37 4.99 16.99
CA TYR A 245 11.29 4.33 17.90
C TYR A 245 12.09 3.31 17.10
N VAL A 246 13.40 3.32 17.26
CA VAL A 246 14.31 2.38 16.60
C VAL A 246 15.18 1.73 17.67
N LYS A 247 15.22 0.39 17.67
CA LYS A 247 16.05 -0.40 18.57
C LYS A 247 17.38 -0.72 17.90
N ILE A 248 18.47 -0.31 18.53
CA ILE A 248 19.83 -0.61 18.07
C ILE A 248 20.62 -1.18 19.24
N GLY A 249 21.06 -2.44 19.13
CA GLY A 249 21.51 -3.21 20.28
C GLY A 249 20.35 -3.47 21.24
N ASN A 250 20.53 -3.15 22.51
CA ASN A 250 19.56 -3.46 23.57
C ASN A 250 18.70 -2.27 24.01
N CYS A 251 18.77 -1.13 23.32
CA CYS A 251 18.05 0.08 23.72
C CYS A 251 17.31 0.73 22.56
N TRP A 252 16.22 1.44 22.88
CA TRP A 252 15.41 2.20 21.95
C TRP A 252 15.83 3.67 21.89
N SER A 253 15.92 4.20 20.68
CA SER A 253 16.16 5.62 20.39
C SER A 253 14.95 6.23 19.68
N ASN A 254 14.73 7.53 19.86
CA ASN A 254 13.78 8.33 19.10
C ASN A 254 14.45 8.83 17.82
N VAL A 255 13.73 8.73 16.71
CA VAL A 255 14.15 9.14 15.38
C VAL A 255 13.06 10.01 14.77
N ASP A 256 13.35 11.29 14.56
CA ASP A 256 12.49 12.20 13.80
C ASP A 256 13.09 12.41 12.42
N ILE A 257 12.36 11.99 11.39
CA ILE A 257 12.79 12.10 10.00
C ILE A 257 12.54 13.49 9.41
N ASN A 258 11.86 14.39 10.13
CA ASN A 258 11.83 15.82 9.81
C ASN A 258 13.16 16.48 10.21
N TYR A 259 14.21 16.07 9.52
CA TYR A 259 15.58 16.38 9.86
C TYR A 259 16.26 17.23 8.79
N SER A 260 17.26 18.02 9.17
CA SER A 260 17.92 19.00 8.29
C SER A 260 18.97 18.35 7.38
N TYR A 261 18.58 17.42 6.50
CA TYR A 261 19.50 16.66 5.64
C TYR A 261 20.29 17.51 4.63
N ARG A 262 19.87 18.75 4.37
CA ARG A 262 20.65 19.71 3.56
C ARG A 262 21.92 20.17 4.29
N VAL A 263 21.86 20.29 5.62
CA VAL A 263 22.97 20.73 6.47
C VAL A 263 23.81 19.54 6.92
N TYR A 264 23.13 18.46 7.31
CA TYR A 264 23.75 17.21 7.77
C TYR A 264 23.44 16.13 6.74
N SER A 265 24.23 16.08 5.67
CA SER A 265 23.94 15.24 4.50
C SER A 265 24.36 13.78 4.65
N THR A 266 25.24 13.49 5.61
CA THR A 266 25.70 12.14 5.96
C THR A 266 25.49 11.87 7.45
N TYR A 267 25.38 10.60 7.82
CA TYR A 267 25.28 10.21 9.22
C TYR A 267 26.47 10.72 10.04
N SER A 268 27.70 10.53 9.57
CA SER A 268 28.92 11.00 10.25
C SER A 268 28.91 12.50 10.55
N SER A 269 28.38 13.33 9.64
CA SER A 269 28.25 14.79 9.85
C SER A 269 27.20 15.16 10.90
N ALA A 270 26.19 14.31 11.09
CA ALA A 270 25.10 14.50 12.03
C ALA A 270 25.49 14.13 13.47
N VAL A 271 26.26 13.05 13.66
CA VAL A 271 26.53 12.44 14.98
C VAL A 271 26.94 13.45 16.05
N SER A 272 27.89 14.33 15.75
CA SER A 272 28.42 15.27 16.76
C SER A 272 27.68 16.61 16.82
N LYS A 273 26.93 16.98 15.78
CA LYS A 273 26.35 18.32 15.64
C LYS A 273 24.84 18.36 15.87
N LYS A 274 24.13 17.35 15.38
CA LYS A 274 22.69 17.19 15.56
C LYS A 274 22.36 15.68 15.53
N PRO A 275 22.60 14.93 16.61
CA PRO A 275 22.46 13.47 16.60
C PRO A 275 21.08 13.03 16.09
N PHE A 276 21.04 12.06 15.18
CA PHE A 276 19.79 11.59 14.57
C PHE A 276 19.02 10.61 15.48
N PHE A 277 19.75 9.77 16.22
CA PHE A 277 19.20 8.84 17.21
C PHE A 277 19.32 9.47 18.59
N LEU A 278 18.18 9.69 19.26
CA LEU A 278 18.14 10.42 20.52
C LEU A 278 17.59 9.58 21.67
N SER A 279 18.15 9.77 22.86
CA SER A 279 17.49 9.38 24.10
C SER A 279 16.19 10.18 24.31
N ASP A 280 15.33 9.76 25.24
CA ASP A 280 14.07 10.48 25.50
C ASP A 280 14.32 11.91 25.97
N GLY A 281 15.29 12.14 26.87
CA GLY A 281 15.61 13.48 27.37
C GLY A 281 16.07 14.42 26.27
N ALA A 282 17.03 13.97 25.44
CA ALA A 282 17.53 14.76 24.33
C ALA A 282 16.46 14.99 23.24
N PHE A 283 15.55 14.03 23.06
CA PHE A 283 14.44 14.17 22.13
C PHE A 283 13.39 15.16 22.61
N LYS A 284 13.01 15.12 23.90
CA LYS A 284 12.11 16.13 24.48
C LYS A 284 12.69 17.53 24.34
N GLN A 285 13.99 17.69 24.63
CA GLN A 285 14.68 18.96 24.47
C GLN A 285 14.61 19.44 23.02
N ARG A 286 14.96 18.58 22.05
CA ARG A 286 14.87 18.94 20.62
C ARG A 286 13.46 19.33 20.21
N LEU A 287 12.44 18.59 20.63
CA LEU A 287 11.06 18.91 20.28
C LEU A 287 10.62 20.26 20.87
N SER A 288 11.06 20.59 22.08
CA SER A 288 10.81 21.89 22.70
C SER A 288 11.53 23.02 21.96
N GLU A 289 12.80 22.83 21.60
CA GLU A 289 13.63 23.86 20.96
C GLU A 289 13.24 24.09 19.49
N ASP A 290 13.10 23.01 18.70
CA ASP A 290 12.85 23.10 17.25
C ASP A 290 11.37 23.39 16.94
N TYR A 291 10.44 23.00 17.82
CA TYR A 291 9.00 23.03 17.52
C TYR A 291 8.11 23.59 18.64
N GLY A 292 8.65 23.93 19.81
CA GLY A 292 7.84 24.40 20.95
C GLY A 292 6.92 23.33 21.57
N ILE A 293 7.23 22.04 21.39
CA ILE A 293 6.39 20.92 21.87
C ILE A 293 6.89 20.42 23.21
N THR A 294 5.97 20.22 24.15
CA THR A 294 6.26 19.53 25.42
C THR A 294 5.65 18.12 25.41
N VAL A 295 6.50 17.10 25.50
CA VAL A 295 6.07 15.69 25.52
C VAL A 295 5.98 15.15 26.94
N ASN A 296 4.74 14.92 27.39
CA ASN A 296 4.46 14.32 28.69
C ASN A 296 4.51 12.78 28.64
N LYS A 297 3.96 12.19 27.59
CA LYS A 297 3.89 10.74 27.39
C LYS A 297 4.35 10.38 25.98
N PHE A 298 5.05 9.26 25.89
CA PHE A 298 5.50 8.65 24.66
C PHE A 298 4.55 7.50 24.33
N TYR A 299 3.97 7.50 23.13
CA TYR A 299 3.05 6.46 22.68
C TYR A 299 3.63 5.68 21.51
N VAL A 300 3.37 4.37 21.47
CA VAL A 300 3.50 3.57 20.25
C VAL A 300 2.14 3.43 19.61
N TYR A 301 2.09 3.68 18.30
CA TYR A 301 0.91 3.46 17.48
C TYR A 301 0.96 2.07 16.87
N TYR A 302 -0.16 1.36 16.92
CA TYR A 302 -0.34 0.07 16.27
C TYR A 302 -0.75 0.23 14.80
N THR A 303 -1.25 1.40 14.40
CA THR A 303 -1.54 1.75 12.99
C THR A 303 -0.24 1.87 12.20
N ASN A 304 0.14 0.80 11.52
CA ASN A 304 1.36 0.70 10.74
C ASN A 304 1.20 1.28 9.33
N TYR A 305 -0.04 1.33 8.82
CA TYR A 305 -0.33 1.74 7.45
C TYR A 305 -1.15 3.04 7.37
N GLY A 306 -1.99 3.33 8.37
CA GLY A 306 -2.72 4.59 8.52
C GLY A 306 -3.97 4.73 7.66
N TYR A 307 -4.47 3.65 7.04
CA TYR A 307 -5.72 3.70 6.28
C TYR A 307 -6.95 3.59 7.21
N PRO A 308 -8.11 4.17 6.84
CA PRO A 308 -9.21 4.42 7.78
C PRO A 308 -9.74 3.21 8.57
N ASP A 309 -9.75 2.03 7.95
CA ASP A 309 -10.27 0.79 8.53
C ASP A 309 -9.18 -0.22 8.93
N GLU A 310 -7.95 0.25 9.15
CA GLU A 310 -6.83 -0.61 9.59
C GLU A 310 -7.13 -1.31 10.94
N PHE A 311 -7.74 -0.58 11.89
CA PHE A 311 -7.98 -1.07 13.25
C PHE A 311 -9.47 -1.25 13.61
N ASN A 312 -10.41 -0.96 12.70
CA ASN A 312 -11.86 -1.16 12.90
C ASN A 312 -12.38 -0.74 14.30
N GLY A 313 -11.94 0.40 14.81
CA GLY A 313 -12.37 0.93 16.12
C GLY A 313 -11.67 0.35 17.35
N GLN A 314 -10.63 -0.48 17.18
CA GLN A 314 -9.80 -0.98 18.28
C GLN A 314 -8.81 0.09 18.79
N GLN A 315 -8.26 -0.11 19.99
CA GLN A 315 -7.20 0.73 20.54
C GLN A 315 -6.06 0.85 19.52
N THR A 316 -5.66 2.08 19.21
CA THR A 316 -4.70 2.37 18.15
C THR A 316 -3.30 2.67 18.67
N HIS A 317 -3.13 2.80 19.99
CA HIS A 317 -1.85 3.14 20.60
C HIS A 317 -1.78 2.75 22.09
N GLU A 318 -0.57 2.63 22.62
CA GLU A 318 -0.27 2.40 24.03
C GLU A 318 0.88 3.28 24.51
N VAL A 319 1.04 3.46 25.83
CA VAL A 319 2.22 4.13 26.38
C VAL A 319 3.44 3.25 26.15
N PHE A 320 4.51 3.84 25.63
CA PHE A 320 5.73 3.11 25.35
C PHE A 320 6.53 2.80 26.62
N THR A 321 6.81 1.51 26.85
CA THR A 321 7.50 0.99 28.04
C THR A 321 8.86 0.37 27.75
N GLY A 322 9.35 0.42 26.52
CA GLY A 322 10.62 -0.22 26.12
C GLY A 322 11.86 0.48 26.71
N THR A 323 12.88 -0.31 27.07
CA THR A 323 14.15 0.18 27.64
C THR A 323 14.83 1.18 26.70
N LYS A 324 15.00 2.41 27.18
CA LYS A 324 15.53 3.53 26.41
C LYS A 324 17.05 3.63 26.48
N CYS A 325 17.66 4.15 25.42
CA CYS A 325 19.08 4.51 25.47
C CYS A 325 19.29 5.69 26.43
N THR A 326 20.33 5.63 27.25
CA THR A 326 20.67 6.67 28.24
C THR A 326 21.53 7.79 27.66
N SER A 327 22.22 7.54 26.55
CA SER A 327 23.02 8.52 25.82
C SER A 327 22.67 8.57 24.34
N SER A 328 22.85 9.75 23.75
CA SER A 328 22.68 10.01 22.31
C SER A 328 24.04 9.89 21.62
N ASN A 329 24.50 8.67 21.36
CA ASN A 329 25.71 8.41 20.56
C ASN A 329 25.35 7.65 19.30
#